data_AF-A0A8T5PSU8-F1
#
_entry.id   AF-A0A8T5PSU8-F1
#
_cell.length_a   1.000
_cell.length_b   1.000
_cell.length_c   1.000
_cell.angle_alpha   90.00
_cell.angle_beta   90.00
_cell.angle_gamma   90.00
#
_symmetry.space_group_name_H-M   'P 1'
#
loop_
_entity.id
_entity.type
_entity.pdbx_description
1 polymer ?
#
loop_
_entity_poly.entity_id
_entity_poly.type
_entity_poly.pdbx_seq_one_letter_code
_entity_poly.pdbx_strand_id
1 'polypeptide(L)'
;VKSKKHKKLVCPYLNENTHLCKIYKKRPLDCKIWPLLFMYSKNKDKILLACWDKDACPRTDKMNRKEYVKYLKEQQKEISKINIPAFLKKHPEYIWNYEKYTFKVKELSRTTKA
;
A
#
# COMPACT_ATOMS: atom_id res chain seq x y z
N VAL A 1 7.36 -6.87 -11.41
CA VAL A 1 8.11 -7.85 -12.25
C VAL A 1 7.09 -8.85 -12.78
N LYS A 2 7.16 -9.31 -14.04
CA LYS A 2 6.21 -10.34 -14.51
C LYS A 2 6.58 -11.70 -13.90
N SER A 3 5.62 -12.38 -13.28
CA SER A 3 5.80 -13.73 -12.71
C SER A 3 6.07 -14.68 -13.86
N LYS A 4 7.12 -15.50 -13.75
CA LYS A 4 7.36 -16.59 -14.70
C LYS A 4 6.27 -17.66 -14.63
N LYS A 5 5.61 -17.81 -13.47
CA LYS A 5 4.59 -18.83 -13.21
C LYS A 5 3.19 -18.40 -13.66
N HIS A 6 2.83 -17.13 -13.44
CA HIS A 6 1.46 -16.64 -13.65
C HIS A 6 1.33 -15.68 -14.85
N LYS A 7 2.43 -15.35 -15.55
CA LYS A 7 2.50 -14.40 -16.68
C LYS A 7 1.90 -13.00 -16.42
N LYS A 8 1.55 -12.69 -15.17
CA LYS A 8 1.02 -11.39 -14.70
C LYS A 8 2.09 -10.60 -13.97
N LEU A 9 1.89 -9.28 -13.83
CA LEU A 9 2.71 -8.45 -12.96
C LEU A 9 2.54 -8.92 -11.51
N VAL A 10 3.61 -9.40 -10.90
CA VAL A 10 3.71 -9.67 -9.47
C VAL A 10 4.69 -8.70 -8.82
N CYS A 11 4.48 -8.48 -7.53
CA CYS A 11 5.39 -7.73 -6.69
C CYS A 11 6.80 -8.39 -6.75
N PRO A 12 7.87 -7.65 -7.07
CA PRO A 12 9.25 -8.19 -7.08
C PRO A 12 9.70 -8.73 -5.72
N TYR A 13 9.02 -8.32 -4.65
CA TYR A 13 9.35 -8.68 -3.30
C TYR A 13 8.57 -9.88 -2.77
N LEU A 14 7.53 -10.34 -3.48
CA LEU A 14 6.78 -11.53 -3.12
C LEU A 14 7.63 -12.78 -3.40
N ASN A 15 7.84 -13.62 -2.39
CA ASN A 15 8.29 -14.98 -2.62
C ASN A 15 7.06 -15.83 -3.00
N GLU A 16 6.93 -16.16 -4.28
CA GLU A 16 5.79 -16.93 -4.81
C GLU A 16 5.70 -18.36 -4.25
N ASN A 17 6.78 -18.90 -3.67
CA ASN A 17 6.79 -20.26 -3.12
C ASN A 17 6.31 -20.31 -1.66
N THR A 18 6.64 -19.30 -0.88
CA THR A 18 6.28 -19.24 0.56
C THR A 18 5.14 -18.26 0.84
N HIS A 19 4.74 -17.47 -0.16
CA HIS A 19 3.84 -16.33 -0.04
C HIS A 19 4.28 -15.27 0.97
N LEU A 20 5.57 -15.27 1.36
CA LEU A 20 6.16 -14.26 2.25
C LEU A 20 6.93 -13.21 1.45
N CYS A 21 6.91 -11.96 1.91
CA CYS A 21 7.63 -10.87 1.26
C CYS A 21 9.11 -10.81 1.70
N LYS A 22 10.04 -10.83 0.73
CA LYS A 22 11.49 -10.70 0.96
C LYS A 22 11.89 -9.37 1.59
N ILE A 23 11.06 -8.34 1.49
CA ILE A 23 11.31 -7.02 2.09
C ILE A 23 10.89 -6.91 3.55
N TYR A 24 10.32 -7.95 4.17
CA TYR A 24 9.86 -7.84 5.56
C TYR A 24 10.94 -7.33 6.53
N LYS A 25 12.20 -7.69 6.31
CA LYS A 25 13.34 -7.22 7.12
C LYS A 25 13.81 -5.79 6.78
N LYS A 26 13.47 -5.25 5.61
CA LYS A 26 13.93 -3.94 5.11
C LYS A 26 12.83 -2.87 5.03
N ARG A 27 11.55 -3.27 4.99
CA ARG A 27 10.37 -2.40 4.88
C ARG A 27 9.17 -3.03 5.60
N PRO A 28 9.01 -2.80 6.91
CA PRO A 28 7.98 -3.47 7.71
C PRO A 28 6.56 -2.94 7.44
N LEU A 29 6.39 -1.74 6.88
CA LEU A 29 5.06 -1.12 6.77
C LEU A 29 4.34 -1.45 5.46
N ASP A 30 4.93 -1.18 4.29
CA ASP A 30 4.29 -1.38 2.97
C ASP A 30 3.68 -2.77 2.80
N CYS A 31 4.35 -3.83 3.27
CA CYS A 31 3.80 -5.18 3.20
C CYS A 31 2.79 -5.53 4.29
N LYS A 32 2.80 -4.83 5.43
CA LYS A 32 1.76 -5.01 6.45
C LYS A 32 0.46 -4.39 5.99
N ILE A 33 0.53 -3.20 5.40
CA ILE A 33 -0.64 -2.39 5.09
C ILE A 33 -1.19 -2.62 3.68
N TRP A 34 -0.45 -3.33 2.81
CA TRP A 34 -0.89 -3.68 1.46
C TRP A 34 -2.33 -4.24 1.45
N PRO A 35 -3.22 -3.84 0.52
CA PRO A 35 -2.99 -3.00 -0.66
C PRO A 35 -3.05 -1.49 -0.40
N LEU A 36 -3.06 -1.06 0.87
CA LEU A 36 -2.94 0.35 1.20
C LEU A 36 -1.51 0.85 0.98
N LEU A 37 -1.39 2.11 0.59
CA LEU A 37 -0.12 2.81 0.42
C LEU A 37 -0.29 4.31 0.64
N PHE A 38 0.81 4.97 0.97
CA PHE A 38 0.89 6.43 0.99
C PHE A 38 1.36 6.91 -0.37
N MET A 39 0.65 7.86 -0.98
CA MET A 39 1.08 8.48 -2.23
C MET A 39 0.86 9.99 -2.21
N TYR A 40 1.61 10.70 -3.03
CA TYR A 40 1.29 12.08 -3.34
C TYR A 40 0.00 12.18 -4.15
N SER A 41 -0.75 13.26 -3.94
CA SER A 41 -1.77 13.69 -4.90
C SER A 41 -1.14 13.95 -6.28
N LYS A 42 -1.98 13.99 -7.32
CA LYS A 42 -1.54 14.30 -8.69
C LYS A 42 -0.71 15.59 -8.77
N ASN A 43 -1.03 16.59 -7.95
CA ASN A 43 -0.36 17.89 -7.91
C ASN A 43 0.77 17.96 -6.87
N LYS A 44 1.07 16.86 -6.16
CA LYS A 44 2.07 16.77 -5.07
C LYS A 44 1.88 17.74 -3.90
N ASP A 45 0.66 18.25 -3.76
CA ASP A 45 0.24 19.19 -2.69
C ASP A 45 -0.33 18.49 -1.45
N LYS A 46 -0.50 17.17 -1.50
CA LYS A 46 -1.09 16.37 -0.43
C LYS A 46 -0.50 14.98 -0.38
N ILE A 47 -0.58 14.37 0.80
CA ILE A 47 -0.36 12.93 0.98
C ILE A 47 -1.71 12.23 1.16
N LEU A 48 -1.92 11.19 0.37
CA LEU A 48 -3.12 10.38 0.32
C LEU A 48 -2.82 8.97 0.84
N LEU A 49 -3.78 8.41 1.58
CA LEU A 49 -3.90 6.97 1.73
C LEU A 49 -4.68 6.46 0.51
N ALA A 50 -4.00 5.67 -0.32
CA ALA A 50 -4.57 5.03 -1.50
C ALA A 50 -4.63 3.51 -1.30
N CYS A 51 -5.42 2.87 -2.15
CA CYS A 51 -5.57 1.42 -2.20
C CYS A 51 -5.44 0.94 -3.64
N TRP A 52 -4.65 -0.11 -3.88
CA TRP A 52 -4.73 -0.84 -5.15
C TRP A 52 -6.00 -1.69 -5.22
N ASP A 53 -6.46 -2.00 -6.43
CA ASP A 53 -7.55 -2.95 -6.63
C ASP A 53 -7.21 -4.31 -5.99
N LYS A 54 -8.23 -5.03 -5.51
CA LYS A 54 -8.08 -6.35 -4.88
C LYS A 54 -7.38 -7.34 -5.81
N ASP A 55 -7.55 -7.18 -7.13
CA ASP A 55 -6.97 -8.05 -8.16
C ASP A 55 -5.48 -7.78 -8.41
N ALA A 56 -4.93 -6.70 -7.87
CA ALA A 56 -3.51 -6.38 -7.98
C ALA A 56 -2.63 -7.22 -7.04
N CYS A 57 -3.22 -8.03 -6.16
CA CYS A 57 -2.48 -8.81 -5.18
C CYS A 57 -3.04 -10.21 -4.95
N PRO A 58 -2.20 -11.26 -5.05
CA PRO A 58 -2.58 -12.65 -4.75
C PRO A 58 -3.11 -12.90 -3.33
N ARG A 59 -2.92 -11.95 -2.40
CA ARG A 59 -3.48 -12.02 -1.05
C ARG A 59 -4.95 -11.59 -1.03
N THR A 60 -5.32 -10.64 -1.88
CA THR A 60 -6.65 -10.02 -1.88
C THR A 60 -7.52 -10.45 -3.05
N ASP A 61 -6.95 -11.03 -4.11
CA ASP A 61 -7.66 -11.47 -5.31
C ASP A 61 -8.70 -12.57 -5.03
N LYS A 62 -8.39 -13.47 -4.09
CA LYS A 62 -9.27 -14.55 -3.60
C LYS A 62 -10.31 -14.09 -2.58
N MET A 63 -10.18 -12.89 -2.03
CA MET A 63 -11.13 -12.39 -1.03
C MET A 63 -12.44 -12.01 -1.70
N ASN A 64 -13.56 -12.43 -1.11
CA ASN A 64 -14.85 -11.88 -1.47
C ASN A 64 -14.97 -10.43 -0.96
N ARG A 65 -16.00 -9.70 -1.42
CA ARG A 65 -16.17 -8.27 -1.08
C ARG A 65 -16.24 -8.02 0.44
N LYS A 66 -16.92 -8.89 1.21
CA LYS A 66 -17.05 -8.71 2.67
C LYS A 66 -15.71 -8.92 3.37
N GLU A 67 -14.97 -9.95 2.99
CA GLU A 67 -13.61 -10.22 3.48
C GLU A 67 -12.66 -9.08 3.17
N TYR A 68 -12.70 -8.58 1.92
CA TYR A 68 -11.85 -7.48 1.48
C TYR A 68 -12.13 -6.20 2.27
N VAL A 69 -13.40 -5.84 2.46
CA VAL A 69 -13.78 -4.67 3.27
C VAL A 69 -13.35 -4.82 4.72
N LYS A 70 -13.51 -6.02 5.32
CA LYS A 70 -13.06 -6.30 6.68
C LYS A 70 -11.53 -6.16 6.79
N TYR A 71 -10.80 -6.75 5.85
CA TYR A 71 -9.35 -6.67 5.77
C TYR A 71 -8.86 -5.21 5.68
N LEU A 72 -9.47 -4.39 4.83
CA LEU A 72 -9.14 -2.97 4.72
C LEU A 72 -9.38 -2.20 6.02
N LYS A 73 -10.47 -2.48 6.75
CA LYS A 73 -10.76 -1.87 8.05
C LYS A 73 -9.72 -2.24 9.09
N GLU A 74 -9.29 -3.50 9.13
CA GLU A 74 -8.24 -3.98 10.03
C GLU A 74 -6.91 -3.29 9.72
N GLN A 75 -6.53 -3.18 8.44
CA GLN A 75 -5.31 -2.45 8.05
C GLN A 75 -5.37 -0.97 8.44
N GLN A 76 -6.51 -0.29 8.23
CA GLN A 76 -6.68 1.09 8.65
C GLN A 76 -6.56 1.25 10.17
N LYS A 77 -7.07 0.30 10.96
CA LYS A 77 -6.95 0.31 12.42
C LYS A 77 -5.48 0.18 12.84
N GLU A 78 -4.71 -0.70 12.22
CA GLU A 78 -3.27 -0.81 12.52
C GLU A 78 -2.49 0.46 12.11
N ILE A 79 -2.79 1.03 10.95
CA ILE A 79 -2.21 2.32 10.50
C ILE A 79 -2.52 3.44 11.50
N SER A 80 -3.75 3.50 12.03
CA SER A 80 -4.16 4.55 12.95
C SER A 80 -3.43 4.55 14.30
N LYS A 81 -2.81 3.43 14.68
CA LYS A 81 -1.96 3.35 15.88
C LYS A 81 -0.59 4.00 15.68
N ILE A 82 -0.20 4.24 14.42
CA ILE A 82 1.08 4.83 14.07
C ILE A 82 0.87 6.35 13.93
N ASN A 83 1.81 7.14 14.45
CA ASN A 83 1.87 8.56 14.14
C ASN A 83 2.33 8.74 12.68
N ILE A 84 1.38 8.65 11.74
CA ILE A 84 1.64 8.68 10.30
C ILE A 84 2.37 9.96 9.86
N PRO A 85 2.00 11.18 10.30
CA PRO A 85 2.76 12.38 9.95
C PRO A 85 4.24 12.31 10.37
N ALA A 86 4.53 11.88 11.60
CA ALA A 86 5.91 11.75 12.08
C ALA A 86 6.68 10.65 11.33
N PHE A 87 6.02 9.51 11.09
CA PHE A 87 6.60 8.39 10.34
C PHE A 87 6.99 8.80 8.92
N LEU A 88 6.06 9.43 8.18
CA LEU A 88 6.29 9.84 6.79
C LEU A 88 7.31 10.98 6.67
N LYS A 89 7.37 11.88 7.66
CA LYS A 89 8.42 12.91 7.72
C LYS A 89 9.81 12.28 7.90
N LYS A 90 9.93 11.23 8.71
CA LYS A 90 11.19 10.50 8.94
C LYS A 90 11.55 9.55 7.79
N HIS A 91 10.53 9.06 7.08
CA HIS A 91 10.66 8.04 6.05
C HIS A 91 9.92 8.43 4.75
N PRO A 92 10.35 9.50 4.05
CA PRO A 92 9.68 9.95 2.82
C PRO A 92 9.74 8.93 1.68
N GLU A 93 10.66 7.95 1.72
CA GLU A 93 10.81 6.86 0.75
C GLU A 93 9.63 5.86 0.72
N TYR A 94 8.67 6.01 1.63
CA TYR A 94 7.39 5.28 1.67
C TYR A 94 6.24 6.04 1.01
N ILE A 95 6.46 7.29 0.58
CA ILE A 95 5.45 8.05 -0.16
C ILE A 95 5.67 7.80 -1.65
N TRP A 96 4.72 7.12 -2.27
CA TRP A 96 4.73 6.82 -3.69
C TRP A 96 4.40 8.06 -4.53
N ASN A 97 4.84 8.06 -5.79
CA ASN A 97 4.29 8.99 -6.76
C ASN A 97 2.80 8.68 -7.01
N TYR A 98 2.08 9.64 -7.58
CA TYR A 98 0.68 9.45 -7.92
C TYR A 98 0.50 8.28 -8.90
N GLU A 99 -0.38 7.33 -8.56
CA GLU A 99 -0.69 6.17 -9.38
C GLU A 99 -2.17 6.15 -9.79
N LYS A 100 -2.43 6.21 -11.10
CA LYS A 100 -3.79 6.38 -11.66
C LYS A 100 -4.73 5.18 -11.45
N TYR A 101 -4.17 4.01 -11.15
CA TYR A 101 -4.92 2.76 -10.94
C TYR A 101 -5.22 2.49 -9.45
N THR A 102 -5.01 3.49 -8.60
CA THR A 102 -5.30 3.40 -7.17
C THR A 102 -6.57 4.19 -6.83
N PHE A 103 -7.30 3.71 -5.83
CA PHE A 103 -8.48 4.38 -5.31
C PHE A 103 -8.10 5.18 -4.05
N LYS A 104 -8.56 6.44 -3.96
CA LYS A 104 -8.36 7.27 -2.77
C LYS A 104 -9.19 6.69 -1.62
N VAL A 105 -8.53 6.36 -0.52
CA VAL A 105 -9.18 5.93 0.73
C VAL A 105 -9.38 7.12 1.65
N LYS A 106 -8.32 7.90 1.90
CA LYS A 106 -8.34 9.05 2.81
C LYS A 106 -7.27 10.07 2.46
N GLU A 107 -7.51 11.34 2.80
CA GLU A 107 -6.49 12.40 2.78
C GLU A 107 -5.83 12.51 4.16
N LEU A 108 -4.50 12.54 4.21
CA LEU A 108 -3.75 12.47 5.47
C LEU A 108 -3.15 13.82 5.89
N SER A 109 -2.77 14.66 4.93
CA SER A 109 -2.26 16.00 5.20
C SER A 109 -2.26 16.87 3.94
N ARG A 110 -2.28 18.20 4.15
CA ARG A 110 -1.80 19.18 3.16
C ARG A 110 -0.27 19.21 3.30
N THR A 111 0.48 18.98 2.22
CA THR A 111 1.90 19.33 2.25
C THR A 111 1.98 20.86 2.20
N THR A 112 2.45 21.49 3.26
CA THR A 112 2.96 22.85 3.16
C THR A 112 4.14 22.79 2.19
N LYS A 113 3.98 23.43 1.03
CA LYS A 113 5.13 23.77 0.17
C LYS A 113 6.13 24.49 1.06
N ALA A 114 7.31 23.89 1.24
CA ALA A 114 8.50 24.63 1.62
C ALA A 114 8.98 25.42 0.39
#